data_AF-A0A443RZW9-F1
#
_entry.id   AF-A0A443RZW9-F1
#
_cell.length_a   1.000
_cell.length_b   1.000
_cell.length_c   1.000
_cell.angle_alpha   90.00
_cell.angle_beta   90.00
_cell.angle_gamma   90.00
#
_symmetry.space_group_name_H-M   'P 1'
#
loop_
_entity.id
_entity.type
_entity.pdbx_description
1 polymer ?
#
loop_
_entity_poly.entity_id
_entity_poly.type
_entity_poly.pdbx_seq_one_letter_code
_entity_poly.pdbx_strand_id
1 'polypeptide(L)'
;MRRWRRASQKTIRDAAGNNYVNASVMLNVDYWTAGVRLTQRENNFTWENGDLTEYENWAASEPKLNFNESCISIRHGQWFLNRCDKKFLVIHE
;
A
#
# COMPACT_ATOMS: atom_id res chain seq x y z
N MET A 1 6.38 2.50 -24.45
CA MET A 1 6.18 1.94 -23.09
C MET A 1 6.75 2.92 -22.06
N ARG A 2 5.92 3.78 -21.47
CA ARG A 2 6.37 4.74 -20.45
C ARG A 2 6.22 4.07 -19.08
N ARG A 3 7.33 3.55 -18.56
CA ARG A 3 7.44 3.05 -17.18
C ARG A 3 7.39 4.27 -16.27
N TRP A 4 6.20 4.62 -15.77
CA TRP A 4 6.06 5.63 -14.73
C TRP A 4 6.90 5.19 -13.54
N ARG A 5 7.93 5.97 -13.19
CA ARG A 5 8.73 5.75 -11.99
C ARG A 5 7.81 6.07 -10.81
N ARG A 6 7.38 5.03 -10.08
CA ARG A 6 6.72 5.18 -8.79
C ARG A 6 7.68 5.53 -7.65
N ALA A 7 8.96 5.80 -7.97
CA ALA A 7 10.12 6.00 -7.09
C ALA A 7 10.02 7.11 -6.02
N SER A 8 8.84 7.68 -5.77
CA SER A 8 8.56 8.62 -4.67
C SER A 8 7.53 8.09 -3.67
N GLN A 9 7.01 6.87 -3.82
CA GLN A 9 6.05 6.30 -2.87
C GLN A 9 6.77 5.70 -1.65
N LYS A 10 6.24 5.98 -0.45
CA LYS A 10 6.77 5.44 0.80
C LYS A 10 6.54 3.92 0.93
N THR A 11 7.59 3.20 1.29
CA THR A 11 7.57 1.79 1.71
C THR A 11 7.35 1.68 3.22
N ILE A 12 6.53 0.74 3.69
CA ILE A 12 6.25 0.57 5.12
C ILE A 12 6.86 -0.74 5.62
N ARG A 13 7.97 -0.66 6.36
CA ARG A 13 8.74 -1.85 6.77
C ARG A 13 8.43 -2.34 8.19
N ASP A 14 7.89 -1.47 9.02
CA ASP A 14 7.62 -1.73 10.43
C ASP A 14 6.49 -0.80 10.95
N ALA A 15 6.14 -0.99 12.22
CA ALA A 15 5.13 -0.18 12.90
C ALA A 15 5.53 1.31 13.00
N ALA A 16 6.82 1.64 13.12
CA ALA A 16 7.27 3.03 13.20
C ALA A 16 7.07 3.75 11.86
N GLY A 17 7.42 3.10 10.75
CA GLY A 17 7.13 3.57 9.40
C GLY A 17 5.62 3.72 9.17
N ASN A 18 4.80 2.77 9.63
CA ASN A 18 3.36 2.86 9.51
C ASN A 18 2.78 4.06 10.26
N ASN A 19 3.27 4.29 11.49
CA ASN A 19 2.85 5.40 12.32
C ASN A 19 3.27 6.75 11.73
N TYR A 20 4.49 6.84 11.17
CA TYR A 20 4.95 8.04 10.47
C TYR A 20 4.05 8.39 9.28
N VAL A 21 3.73 7.38 8.47
CA VAL A 21 2.82 7.54 7.33
C VAL A 21 1.43 7.96 7.82
N ASN A 22 0.89 7.31 8.86
CA ASN A 22 -0.41 7.65 9.43
C ASN A 22 -0.47 9.08 9.99
N ALA A 23 0.61 9.57 10.61
CA ALA A 23 0.70 10.94 11.10
C ALA A 23 0.76 11.99 9.98
N SER A 24 1.11 11.57 8.77
CA SER A 24 1.30 12.44 7.60
C SER A 24 0.07 12.53 6.69
N VAL A 25 -0.99 11.77 6.97
CA VAL A 25 -2.21 11.69 6.14
C VAL A 25 -3.41 12.32 6.81
N MET A 26 -4.34 12.84 6.01
CA MET A 26 -5.63 13.31 6.51
C MET A 26 -6.52 12.14 6.94
N LEU A 27 -7.25 12.33 8.03
CA LEU A 27 -8.25 11.38 8.51
C LEU A 27 -9.30 11.08 7.43
N ASN A 28 -9.73 9.82 7.34
CA ASN A 28 -10.75 9.33 6.40
C ASN A 28 -10.41 9.49 4.90
N VAL A 29 -9.18 9.84 4.55
CA VAL A 29 -8.73 9.93 3.16
C VAL A 29 -7.81 8.74 2.85
N ASP A 30 -8.02 8.10 1.72
CA ASP A 30 -7.17 7.02 1.22
C ASP A 30 -5.96 7.60 0.49
N TYR A 31 -4.78 7.07 0.81
CA TYR A 31 -3.51 7.42 0.16
C TYR A 31 -2.84 6.17 -0.40
N TRP A 32 -2.22 6.29 -1.57
CA TRP A 32 -1.41 5.22 -2.15
C TRP A 32 -0.09 5.04 -1.39
N THR A 33 0.26 3.78 -1.14
CA THR A 33 1.60 3.37 -0.72
C THR A 33 2.35 2.75 -1.90
N ALA A 34 3.63 2.44 -1.72
CA ALA A 34 4.45 1.71 -2.69
C ALA A 34 4.08 0.22 -2.81
N GLY A 35 3.17 -0.26 -1.96
CA GLY A 35 2.92 -1.69 -1.77
C GLY A 35 2.05 -2.29 -2.87
N VAL A 36 2.43 -3.47 -3.34
CA VAL A 36 1.66 -4.25 -4.32
C VAL A 36 1.62 -5.72 -3.95
N ARG A 37 0.51 -6.37 -4.27
CA ARG A 37 0.36 -7.82 -4.20
C ARG A 37 1.19 -8.48 -5.31
N LEU A 38 2.06 -9.42 -4.95
CA LEU A 38 2.93 -10.13 -5.89
C LEU A 38 2.17 -11.14 -6.74
N THR A 39 1.35 -11.98 -6.11
CA THR A 39 0.57 -13.01 -6.80
C THR A 39 -0.87 -12.96 -6.33
N GLN A 40 -1.81 -13.16 -7.24
CA GLN A 40 -3.24 -13.09 -6.89
C GLN A 40 -3.72 -14.30 -6.07
N ARG A 41 -2.93 -15.38 -6.03
CA ARG A 41 -3.25 -16.62 -5.32
C ARG A 41 -2.66 -16.68 -3.91
N GLU A 42 -1.69 -15.84 -3.60
CA GLU A 42 -1.03 -15.80 -2.31
C GLU A 42 -1.19 -14.39 -1.73
N ASN A 43 -1.37 -14.28 -0.41
CA ASN A 43 -1.35 -13.00 0.28
C ASN A 43 0.10 -12.54 0.48
N ASN A 44 0.87 -12.52 -0.60
CA ASN A 44 2.26 -12.09 -0.63
C ASN A 44 2.31 -10.68 -1.21
N PHE A 45 2.93 -9.76 -0.48
CA PHE A 45 3.03 -8.36 -0.87
C PHE A 45 4.50 -7.95 -0.93
N THR A 46 4.77 -7.00 -1.82
CA THR A 46 6.11 -6.43 -2.00
C THR A 46 6.05 -4.92 -2.05
N TRP A 47 7.16 -4.31 -1.71
CA TRP A 47 7.42 -2.90 -1.93
C TRP A 47 8.11 -2.67 -3.28
N GLU A 48 8.23 -1.41 -3.68
CA GLU A 48 8.85 -1.05 -4.96
C GLU A 48 10.28 -1.55 -5.17
N ASN A 49 11.01 -1.78 -4.07
CA ASN A 49 12.36 -2.30 -4.12
C ASN A 49 12.43 -3.84 -4.25
N GLY A 50 11.29 -4.53 -4.26
CA GLY A 50 11.21 -5.98 -4.36
C GLY A 50 11.30 -6.72 -3.02
N ASP A 51 11.44 -6.01 -1.91
CA ASP A 51 11.42 -6.63 -0.58
C ASP A 51 10.01 -7.16 -0.28
N LEU A 52 9.92 -8.33 0.34
CA LEU A 52 8.66 -8.86 0.87
C LEU A 52 8.22 -8.04 2.08
N THR A 53 6.91 -7.98 2.31
CA THR A 53 6.35 -7.37 3.52
C THR A 53 6.65 -8.24 4.74
N GLU A 54 7.52 -7.77 5.63
CA GLU A 54 7.75 -8.38 6.95
C GLU A 54 6.79 -7.83 8.03
N TYR A 55 6.13 -6.72 7.71
CA TYR A 55 5.15 -6.05 8.54
C TYR A 55 3.86 -5.86 7.75
N GLU A 56 2.73 -5.99 8.43
CA GLU A 56 1.40 -5.80 7.85
C GLU A 56 0.49 -5.10 8.86
N ASN A 57 -0.36 -4.21 8.37
CA ASN A 57 -1.37 -3.55 9.20
C ASN A 57 -2.74 -3.48 8.50
N TRP A 58 -3.21 -4.63 8.02
CA TRP A 58 -4.48 -4.74 7.30
C TRP A 58 -5.68 -4.28 8.13
N ALA A 59 -6.66 -3.68 7.47
CA ALA A 59 -7.98 -3.52 8.05
C ALA A 59 -8.63 -4.90 8.29
N ALA A 60 -9.58 -4.99 9.22
CA ALA A 60 -10.16 -6.25 9.69
C ALA A 60 -10.82 -7.15 8.60
N SER A 61 -11.02 -6.65 7.39
CA SER A 61 -11.59 -7.41 6.24
C SER A 61 -10.63 -7.51 5.06
N GLU A 62 -9.36 -7.21 5.28
CA GLU A 62 -8.29 -7.21 4.28
C GLU A 62 -7.16 -8.15 4.71
N PRO A 63 -6.33 -8.65 3.77
CA PRO A 63 -6.45 -8.47 2.33
C PRO A 63 -7.54 -9.37 1.71
N LYS A 64 -8.45 -8.81 0.92
CA LYS A 64 -9.44 -9.61 0.18
C LYS A 64 -8.80 -10.38 -0.96
N LEU A 65 -9.20 -11.64 -1.16
CA LEU A 65 -8.83 -12.46 -2.32
C LEU A 65 -9.63 -12.03 -3.57
N ASN A 66 -9.36 -10.82 -4.05
CA ASN A 66 -9.95 -10.28 -5.26
C ASN A 66 -8.86 -10.06 -6.32
N PHE A 67 -9.01 -10.66 -7.49
CA PHE A 67 -8.02 -10.62 -8.57
C PHE A 67 -7.78 -9.22 -9.12
N ASN A 68 -8.72 -8.29 -8.93
CA ASN A 68 -8.62 -6.92 -9.46
C ASN A 68 -8.00 -5.92 -8.46
N GLU A 69 -7.75 -6.32 -7.21
CA GLU A 69 -7.27 -5.43 -6.14
C GLU A 69 -5.87 -5.87 -5.70
N SER A 70 -4.86 -5.13 -6.14
CA SER A 70 -3.45 -5.51 -5.95
C SER A 70 -2.57 -4.34 -5.52
N CYS A 71 -3.08 -3.12 -5.44
CA CYS A 71 -2.33 -1.98 -4.92
C CYS A 71 -2.78 -1.68 -3.48
N ILE A 72 -1.80 -1.42 -2.61
CA ILE A 72 -2.04 -1.12 -1.20
C ILE A 72 -2.27 0.38 -1.02
N SER A 73 -3.38 0.74 -0.39
CA SER A 73 -3.62 2.09 0.13
C SER A 73 -3.64 2.07 1.66
N ILE A 74 -3.43 3.23 2.26
CA ILE A 74 -3.52 3.43 3.70
C ILE A 74 -4.62 4.44 4.04
N ARG A 75 -5.38 4.13 5.10
CA ARG A 75 -6.38 5.04 5.69
C ARG A 75 -6.49 4.74 7.18
N HIS A 76 -6.34 5.77 8.01
CA HIS A 76 -6.26 5.63 9.48
C HIS A 76 -5.23 4.58 9.93
N GLY A 77 -4.08 4.57 9.26
CA GLY A 77 -3.00 3.64 9.54
C GLY A 77 -3.24 2.21 9.05
N GLN A 78 -4.47 1.87 8.64
CA GLN A 78 -4.82 0.54 8.17
C GLN A 78 -4.66 0.41 6.66
N TRP A 79 -4.26 -0.78 6.24
CA TRP A 79 -4.00 -1.10 4.84
C TRP A 79 -5.24 -1.70 4.18
N PHE A 80 -5.45 -1.29 2.94
CA PHE A 80 -6.54 -1.76 2.09
C PHE A 80 -6.01 -2.15 0.73
N LEU A 81 -6.57 -3.22 0.16
CA LEU A 81 -6.36 -3.50 -1.25
C LEU A 81 -7.36 -2.73 -2.10
N ASN A 82 -6.83 -2.15 -3.17
CA ASN A 82 -7.62 -1.42 -4.14
C ASN A 82 -7.14 -1.73 -5.55
N ARG A 83 -8.03 -1.46 -6.52
CA ARG A 83 -7.66 -1.46 -7.92
C ARG A 83 -6.64 -0.35 -8.17
N CYS A 84 -5.54 -0.69 -8.83
CA CYS A 84 -4.42 0.21 -9.08
C CYS A 84 -4.78 1.42 -9.97
N ASP A 85 -5.92 1.40 -10.66
CA ASP A 85 -6.41 2.49 -11.49
C ASP A 85 -7.27 3.51 -10.73
N LYS A 86 -7.56 3.28 -9.44
CA LYS A 86 -8.19 4.29 -8.59
C LYS A 86 -7.29 5.50 -8.41
N LYS A 87 -7.92 6.67 -8.27
CA LYS A 87 -7.24 7.95 -8.07
C LYS A 87 -7.27 8.31 -6.59
N PHE A 88 -6.18 8.00 -5.90
CA PHE A 88 -5.91 8.45 -4.53
C PHE A 88 -4.71 9.39 -4.50
N LEU A 89 -4.58 10.13 -3.42
CA LEU A 89 -3.41 10.96 -3.16
C LEU A 89 -2.19 10.06 -2.94
N VAL A 90 -1.00 10.58 -3.22
CA VAL A 90 0.26 9.87 -3.00
C VAL A 90 1.01 10.57 -1.88
N ILE A 91 1.64 9.79 -1.01
CA ILE A 91 2.52 10.30 0.04
C ILE A 91 3.90 10.41 -0.59
N HIS A 92 4.32 11.64 -0.88
CA HIS A 92 5.67 11.93 -1.34
C HIS A 92 6.62 12.04 -0.15
N GLU A 93 7.90 11.77 -0.38
CA GLU A 93 8.96 12.02 0.60
C GLU A 93 9.18 13.51 0.86
#